data_AF-A0A6P6WYU3-F1
#
_entry.id   AF-A0A6P6WYU3-F1
#
_cell.length_a   1.000
_cell.length_b   1.000
_cell.length_c   1.000
_cell.angle_alpha   90.00
_cell.angle_beta   90.00
_cell.angle_gamma   90.00
#
_symmetry.space_group_name_H-M   'P 1'
#
loop_
_entity.id
_entity.type
_entity.pdbx_description
1 polymer ?
#
loop_
_entity_poly.entity_id
_entity_poly.type
_entity_poly.pdbx_seq_one_letter_code
_entity_poly.pdbx_strand_id
1 'polypeptide(L)'
;MALPNYTMSCCRLPKGLCYEICGQMAKFWRGQNEEDRKMQWVSWEKITQVKGNGGLGFRDLEHFNSALLAKQLWRILMQPDLLVSRVLGAKYKIAQTGWDGEAPKNATWVWKSIYSSGLVLKKGMWKRVGDGTTINIWRDKWIMASPTWRIATQKPPACNLQTVADLLIEKEWNTKLIEETLTDYSLPPSSSHFSFVSPVGIDMY
;
A
#
# COMPACT_ATOMS: atom_id res chain seq x y z
N MET A 1 -10.98 -18.79 17.48
CA MET A 1 -9.59 -18.87 16.95
C MET A 1 -8.98 -17.48 16.97
N ALA A 2 -7.89 -17.30 17.73
CA ALA A 2 -7.13 -16.05 17.68
C ALA A 2 -6.26 -16.05 16.41
N LEU A 3 -6.40 -15.02 15.58
CA LEU A 3 -5.51 -14.83 14.42
C LEU A 3 -4.10 -14.49 14.93
N PRO A 4 -3.03 -15.09 14.36
CA PRO A 4 -1.66 -14.81 14.77
C PRO A 4 -1.18 -13.47 14.17
N ASN A 5 -1.90 -12.38 14.47
CA ASN A 5 -1.69 -11.04 13.92
C ASN A 5 -0.27 -10.53 14.17
N TYR A 6 0.29 -10.83 15.35
CA TYR A 6 1.66 -10.45 15.68
C TYR A 6 2.66 -11.12 14.72
N THR A 7 2.55 -12.45 14.57
CA THR A 7 3.38 -13.21 13.63
C THR A 7 3.20 -12.71 12.21
N MET A 8 1.97 -12.47 11.76
CA MET A 8 1.68 -11.94 10.42
C MET A 8 2.17 -10.49 10.20
N SER A 9 2.45 -9.73 11.27
CA SER A 9 2.97 -8.36 11.14
C SER A 9 4.49 -8.32 10.99
N CYS A 10 5.19 -9.35 11.48
CA CYS A 10 6.66 -9.44 11.40
C CYS A 10 7.13 -10.35 10.28
N CYS A 11 6.33 -11.34 9.91
CA CYS A 11 6.78 -12.52 9.19
C CYS A 11 5.79 -12.90 8.08
N ARG A 12 6.32 -13.28 6.91
CA ARG A 12 5.50 -13.78 5.81
C ARG A 12 5.18 -15.25 6.04
N LEU A 13 3.91 -15.59 6.20
CA LEU A 13 3.50 -16.97 6.42
C LEU A 13 3.61 -17.79 5.12
N PRO A 14 3.96 -19.08 5.19
CA PRO A 14 3.88 -19.98 4.05
C PRO A 14 2.44 -20.03 3.53
N LYS A 15 2.26 -20.03 2.21
CA LYS A 15 0.92 -20.07 1.58
C LYS A 15 0.11 -21.28 2.04
N GLY A 16 0.75 -22.45 2.14
CA GLY A 16 0.11 -23.68 2.63
C GLY A 16 -0.51 -23.52 4.01
N LEU A 17 0.21 -22.87 4.95
CA LEU A 17 -0.29 -22.59 6.29
C LEU A 17 -1.49 -21.62 6.25
N CYS A 18 -1.43 -20.57 5.41
CA CYS A 18 -2.58 -19.67 5.22
C CYS A 18 -3.81 -20.43 4.70
N TYR A 19 -3.64 -21.31 3.72
CA TYR A 19 -4.73 -22.14 3.18
C TYR A 19 -5.28 -23.11 4.22
N GLU A 20 -4.43 -23.72 5.05
CA GLU A 20 -4.85 -24.60 6.12
C GLU A 20 -5.69 -23.87 7.16
N ILE A 21 -5.20 -22.72 7.65
CA ILE A 21 -5.93 -21.89 8.63
C ILE A 21 -7.26 -21.42 8.01
N CYS A 22 -7.24 -20.93 6.77
CA CYS A 22 -8.46 -20.57 6.05
C CYS A 22 -9.44 -21.75 5.92
N GLY A 23 -8.93 -22.96 5.66
CA GLY A 23 -9.72 -24.18 5.59
C GLY A 23 -10.38 -24.51 6.93
N GLN A 24 -9.64 -24.42 8.04
CA GLN A 24 -10.20 -24.63 9.38
C GLN A 24 -11.25 -23.56 9.74
N MET A 25 -11.00 -22.29 9.39
CA MET A 25 -11.99 -21.22 9.53
C MET A 25 -13.25 -21.50 8.70
N ALA A 26 -13.10 -22.03 7.49
CA ALA A 26 -14.22 -22.39 6.62
C ALA A 26 -15.05 -23.55 7.18
N LYS A 27 -14.40 -24.58 7.72
CA LYS A 27 -15.07 -25.72 8.37
C LYS A 27 -15.84 -25.26 9.59
N PHE A 28 -15.19 -24.47 10.44
CA PHE A 28 -15.81 -23.88 11.63
C PHE A 28 -17.04 -23.04 11.27
N TRP A 29 -16.92 -22.15 10.28
CA TRP A 29 -18.03 -21.31 9.82
C TRP A 29 -19.22 -22.11 9.29
N ARG A 30 -18.97 -23.26 8.65
CA ARG A 30 -20.02 -24.17 8.16
C ARG A 30 -20.62 -25.05 9.27
N GLY A 31 -20.09 -24.97 10.49
CA GLY A 31 -20.45 -25.86 11.59
C GLY A 31 -20.21 -27.33 11.24
N GLN A 32 -19.12 -27.64 10.52
CA GLN A 32 -18.68 -29.03 10.33
C GLN A 32 -18.00 -29.51 11.61
N ASN A 33 -18.46 -30.63 12.15
CA ASN A 33 -17.74 -31.42 13.14
C ASN A 33 -16.80 -32.39 12.41
N GLU A 34 -15.81 -32.97 13.11
CA GLU A 34 -14.81 -33.86 12.49
C GLU A 34 -15.44 -35.08 11.76
N GLU A 35 -16.63 -35.51 12.18
CA GLU A 35 -17.34 -36.66 11.62
C GLU A 35 -18.26 -36.31 10.43
N ASP A 36 -18.60 -35.05 10.22
CA ASP A 36 -19.61 -34.62 9.23
C ASP A 36 -19.01 -33.94 7.99
N ARG A 37 -19.00 -34.64 6.85
CA ARG A 37 -18.58 -34.06 5.56
C ARG A 37 -19.72 -33.27 4.92
N LYS A 38 -19.94 -32.03 5.36
CA LYS A 38 -20.92 -31.11 4.73
C LYS A 38 -20.49 -30.65 3.33
N MET A 39 -21.45 -30.57 2.40
CA MET A 39 -21.24 -30.14 1.01
C MET A 39 -20.65 -28.72 0.91
N GLN A 40 -19.65 -28.54 0.05
CA GLN A 40 -19.06 -27.22 -0.22
C GLN A 40 -19.86 -26.45 -1.29
N TRP A 41 -20.89 -25.70 -0.88
CA TRP A 41 -21.74 -24.94 -1.82
C TRP A 41 -21.06 -23.73 -2.49
N VAL A 42 -20.09 -23.12 -1.80
CA VAL A 42 -19.41 -21.91 -2.24
C VAL A 42 -17.92 -22.03 -1.96
N SER A 43 -17.08 -21.63 -2.92
CA SER A 43 -15.62 -21.61 -2.77
C SER A 43 -15.21 -20.61 -1.69
N TRP A 44 -14.09 -20.88 -1.01
CA TRP A 44 -13.56 -19.96 0.00
C TRP A 44 -13.18 -18.60 -0.61
N GLU A 45 -12.65 -18.61 -1.84
CA GLU A 45 -12.28 -17.41 -2.58
C GLU A 45 -13.47 -16.46 -2.82
N LYS A 46 -14.67 -17.00 -3.09
CA LYS A 46 -15.90 -16.19 -3.23
C LYS A 46 -16.37 -15.65 -1.88
N ILE A 47 -16.20 -16.42 -0.82
CA ILE A 47 -16.54 -16.01 0.56
C ILE A 47 -15.63 -14.87 1.06
N THR A 48 -14.34 -14.89 0.68
CA THR A 48 -13.37 -13.85 1.06
C THR A 48 -13.47 -12.55 0.26
N GLN A 49 -14.35 -12.48 -0.74
CA GLN A 49 -14.62 -11.22 -1.43
C GLN A 49 -15.30 -10.22 -0.49
N VAL A 50 -15.12 -8.93 -0.78
CA VAL A 50 -15.85 -7.86 -0.11
C VAL A 50 -17.36 -8.01 -0.32
N LYS A 51 -18.17 -7.54 0.63
CA LYS A 51 -19.64 -7.64 0.57
C LYS A 51 -20.23 -7.04 -0.70
N GLY A 52 -19.68 -5.93 -1.19
CA GLY A 52 -20.09 -5.29 -2.44
C GLY A 52 -19.90 -6.17 -3.69
N ASN A 53 -18.99 -7.15 -3.64
CA ASN A 53 -18.73 -8.10 -4.73
C ASN A 53 -19.38 -9.47 -4.48
N GLY A 54 -20.37 -9.55 -3.59
CA GLY A 54 -21.09 -10.81 -3.31
C GLY A 54 -20.37 -11.80 -2.41
N GLY A 55 -19.33 -11.37 -1.70
CA GLY A 55 -18.67 -12.16 -0.65
C GLY A 55 -19.20 -11.87 0.76
N LEU A 56 -18.66 -12.57 1.75
CA LEU A 56 -19.02 -12.39 3.17
C LEU A 56 -18.07 -11.44 3.92
N GLY A 57 -17.01 -10.96 3.25
CA GLY A 57 -16.02 -10.06 3.85
C GLY A 57 -15.00 -10.76 4.74
N PHE A 58 -14.83 -12.09 4.61
CA PHE A 58 -13.70 -12.77 5.25
C PHE A 58 -12.40 -12.30 4.63
N ARG A 59 -11.35 -12.15 5.44
CA ARG A 59 -10.03 -11.75 4.93
C ARG A 59 -9.31 -12.95 4.37
N ASP A 60 -8.83 -12.83 3.14
CA ASP A 60 -7.78 -13.71 2.64
C ASP A 60 -6.51 -13.50 3.46
N LEU A 61 -6.01 -14.56 4.10
CA LEU A 61 -4.89 -14.48 5.03
C LEU A 61 -3.56 -14.15 4.36
N GLU A 62 -3.35 -14.57 3.11
CA GLU A 62 -2.14 -14.23 2.37
C GLU A 62 -2.10 -12.73 2.06
N HIS A 63 -3.23 -12.20 1.59
CA HIS A 63 -3.37 -10.77 1.31
C HIS A 63 -3.29 -9.95 2.59
N PHE A 64 -3.93 -10.42 3.67
CA PHE A 64 -3.90 -9.76 4.96
C PHE A 64 -2.50 -9.73 5.57
N ASN A 65 -1.75 -10.83 5.52
CA ASN A 65 -0.35 -10.89 5.95
C ASN A 65 0.53 -9.94 5.12
N SER A 66 0.36 -9.93 3.80
CA SER A 66 1.09 -9.01 2.92
C SER A 66 0.78 -7.54 3.23
N ALA A 67 -0.46 -7.21 3.55
CA ALA A 67 -0.89 -5.86 3.94
C ALA A 67 -0.31 -5.45 5.31
N LEU A 68 -0.27 -6.36 6.28
CA LEU A 68 0.35 -6.10 7.59
C LEU A 68 1.86 -5.84 7.47
N LEU A 69 2.56 -6.62 6.64
CA LEU A 69 3.97 -6.40 6.33
C LEU A 69 4.19 -5.05 5.63
N ALA A 70 3.33 -4.69 4.67
CA ALA A 70 3.39 -3.40 3.98
C ALA A 70 3.18 -2.24 4.95
N LYS A 71 2.24 -2.38 5.89
CA LYS A 71 2.02 -1.42 6.98
C LYS A 71 3.26 -1.29 7.87
N GLN A 72 3.93 -2.40 8.19
CA GLN A 72 5.14 -2.36 9.00
C GLN A 72 6.29 -1.66 8.25
N LEU A 73 6.46 -1.95 6.96
CA LEU A 73 7.43 -1.27 6.10
C LEU A 73 7.15 0.23 6.02
N TRP A 74 5.88 0.61 5.82
CA TRP A 74 5.43 2.00 5.83
C TRP A 74 5.83 2.73 7.12
N ARG A 75 5.59 2.10 8.28
CA ARG A 75 5.96 2.67 9.57
C ARG A 75 7.47 2.91 9.67
N ILE A 76 8.28 1.99 9.17
CA ILE A 76 9.74 2.12 9.16
C ILE A 76 10.19 3.30 8.29
N LEU A 77 9.53 3.51 7.15
CA LEU A 77 9.85 4.60 6.22
C LEU A 77 9.38 5.97 6.74
N MET A 78 8.20 6.04 7.36
CA MET A 78 7.59 7.31 7.77
C MET A 78 8.01 7.78 9.17
N GLN A 79 8.51 6.89 10.02
CA GLN A 79 8.94 7.22 11.38
C GLN A 79 10.42 6.90 11.53
N PRO A 80 11.32 7.73 10.95
CA PRO A 80 12.77 7.47 10.96
C PRO A 80 13.37 7.50 12.37
N ASP A 81 12.75 8.20 13.32
CA ASP A 81 13.26 8.36 14.68
C ASP A 81 13.07 7.13 15.58
N LEU A 82 12.20 6.19 15.19
CA LEU A 82 12.04 4.96 15.94
C LEU A 82 13.35 4.16 15.95
N LEU A 83 13.69 3.56 17.09
CA LEU A 83 14.86 2.71 17.22
C LEU A 83 14.90 1.62 16.14
N VAL A 84 13.76 0.97 15.89
CA VAL A 84 13.64 -0.07 14.86
C VAL A 84 13.94 0.47 13.45
N SER A 85 13.46 1.68 13.12
CA SER A 85 13.70 2.32 11.83
C SER A 85 15.16 2.68 11.66
N ARG A 86 15.79 3.25 12.70
CA ARG A 86 17.22 3.61 12.70
C ARG A 86 18.10 2.37 12.54
N VAL A 87 17.84 1.32 13.33
CA VAL A 87 18.62 0.08 13.32
C VAL A 87 18.48 -0.65 11.99
N LEU A 88 17.26 -0.84 11.48
CA LEU A 88 17.03 -1.53 10.21
C LEU A 88 17.50 -0.69 9.02
N GLY A 89 17.27 0.63 9.06
CA GLY A 89 17.75 1.58 8.07
C GLY A 89 19.27 1.55 7.91
N ALA A 90 20.01 1.58 9.03
CA ALA A 90 21.46 1.49 9.03
C ALA A 90 21.96 0.11 8.61
N LYS A 91 21.39 -0.96 9.17
CA LYS A 91 21.81 -2.35 8.90
C LYS A 91 21.64 -2.74 7.44
N TYR A 92 20.51 -2.36 6.84
CA TYR A 92 20.14 -2.74 5.47
C TYR A 92 20.29 -1.62 4.45
N LYS A 93 20.85 -0.47 4.85
CA LYS A 93 21.15 0.68 3.98
C LYS A 93 19.96 1.15 3.16
N ILE A 94 18.76 1.20 3.76
CA ILE A 94 17.49 1.48 3.09
C ILE A 94 17.54 2.79 2.27
N ALA A 95 18.19 3.83 2.79
CA ALA A 95 18.33 5.11 2.10
C ALA A 95 19.14 5.02 0.79
N GLN A 96 20.04 4.04 0.67
CA GLN A 96 20.91 3.85 -0.49
C GLN A 96 20.33 2.82 -1.47
N THR A 97 19.80 1.72 -0.95
CA THR A 97 19.33 0.58 -1.76
C THR A 97 17.85 0.65 -2.13
N GLY A 98 17.10 1.56 -1.51
CA GLY A 98 15.65 1.58 -1.61
C GLY A 98 14.97 0.47 -0.81
N TRP A 99 13.65 0.37 -0.97
CA TRP A 99 12.75 -0.49 -0.18
C TRP A 99 11.80 -1.35 -1.04
N ASP A 100 11.87 -1.23 -2.36
CA ASP A 100 10.93 -1.79 -3.33
C ASP A 100 11.56 -2.75 -4.36
N GLY A 101 12.81 -3.20 -4.12
CA GLY A 101 13.58 -4.08 -5.02
C GLY A 101 13.72 -5.52 -4.52
N GLU A 102 14.96 -6.05 -4.55
CA GLU A 102 15.30 -7.32 -3.92
C GLU A 102 15.92 -7.12 -2.54
N ALA A 103 15.52 -7.95 -1.58
CA ALA A 103 16.08 -7.90 -0.23
C ALA A 103 17.57 -8.33 -0.24
N PRO A 104 18.43 -7.76 0.62
CA PRO A 104 19.82 -8.19 0.73
C PRO A 104 19.94 -9.70 1.00
N LYS A 105 20.89 -10.37 0.35
CA LYS A 105 21.07 -11.84 0.47
C LYS A 105 21.20 -12.30 1.93
N ASN A 106 21.93 -11.51 2.72
CA ASN A 106 22.27 -11.77 4.13
C ASN A 106 21.19 -11.24 5.10
N ALA A 107 20.03 -10.82 4.59
CA ALA A 107 18.95 -10.32 5.42
C ALA A 107 18.30 -11.41 6.26
N THR A 108 17.87 -11.03 7.46
CA THR A 108 17.04 -11.89 8.31
C THR A 108 15.74 -12.23 7.62
N TRP A 109 15.16 -13.38 7.94
CA TRP A 109 13.89 -13.81 7.37
C TRP A 109 12.75 -12.81 7.63
N VAL A 110 12.75 -12.19 8.81
CA VAL A 110 11.85 -11.07 9.16
C VAL A 110 12.02 -9.91 8.18
N TRP A 111 13.25 -9.49 7.91
CA TRP A 111 13.48 -8.39 6.98
C TRP A 111 13.10 -8.76 5.55
N LYS A 112 13.44 -9.96 5.08
CA LYS A 112 12.99 -10.46 3.77
C LYS A 112 11.46 -10.45 3.66
N SER A 113 10.76 -10.81 4.73
CA SER A 113 9.30 -10.78 4.80
C SER A 113 8.76 -9.36 4.65
N ILE A 114 9.25 -8.41 5.46
CA ILE A 114 8.85 -7.01 5.40
C ILE A 114 9.18 -6.41 4.03
N TYR A 115 10.40 -6.63 3.55
CA TYR A 115 10.89 -6.13 2.26
C TYR A 115 10.06 -6.66 1.07
N SER A 116 9.62 -7.92 1.11
CA SER A 116 8.77 -8.51 0.05
C SER A 116 7.44 -7.77 -0.16
N SER A 117 6.98 -7.01 0.85
CA SER A 117 5.76 -6.22 0.76
C SER A 117 5.96 -4.85 0.10
N GLY A 118 7.19 -4.49 -0.26
CA GLY A 118 7.53 -3.21 -0.90
C GLY A 118 6.73 -2.94 -2.18
N LEU A 119 6.52 -3.95 -3.03
CA LEU A 119 5.70 -3.78 -4.25
C LEU A 119 4.23 -3.50 -3.93
N VAL A 120 3.67 -4.18 -2.93
CA VAL A 120 2.29 -3.94 -2.46
C VAL A 120 2.16 -2.51 -1.95
N LEU A 121 3.12 -2.08 -1.14
CA LEU A 121 3.17 -0.72 -0.61
C LEU A 121 3.30 0.32 -1.74
N LYS A 122 4.25 0.16 -2.66
CA LYS A 122 4.46 1.06 -3.82
C LYS A 122 3.24 1.16 -4.74
N LYS A 123 2.51 0.05 -4.91
CA LYS A 123 1.28 0.04 -5.71
C LYS A 123 0.20 0.90 -5.07
N GLY A 124 0.06 0.83 -3.75
CA GLY A 124 -0.95 1.58 -2.99
C GLY A 124 -0.56 3.01 -2.59
N MET A 125 0.73 3.35 -2.62
CA MET A 125 1.20 4.68 -2.24
C MET A 125 0.84 5.76 -3.26
N TRP A 126 0.51 6.94 -2.74
CA TRP A 126 0.40 8.19 -3.47
C TRP A 126 0.93 9.34 -2.58
N LYS A 127 1.37 10.43 -3.19
CA LYS A 127 1.86 11.64 -2.54
C LYS A 127 0.77 12.69 -2.55
N ARG A 128 0.44 13.23 -1.38
CA ARG A 128 -0.43 14.39 -1.26
C ARG A 128 0.39 15.67 -1.45
N VAL A 129 -0.12 16.61 -2.23
CA VAL A 129 0.55 17.90 -2.47
C VAL A 129 0.56 18.74 -1.20
N GLY A 130 1.77 19.10 -0.76
CA GLY A 130 2.02 20.10 0.28
C GLY A 130 2.64 21.36 -0.34
N ASP A 131 3.94 21.57 -0.10
CA ASP A 131 4.74 22.60 -0.79
C ASP A 131 5.14 22.19 -2.23
N GLY A 132 4.99 20.91 -2.57
CA GLY A 132 5.25 20.36 -3.90
C GLY A 132 6.72 20.13 -4.24
N THR A 133 7.66 20.46 -3.36
CA THR A 133 9.11 20.45 -3.64
C THR A 133 9.69 19.04 -3.83
N THR A 134 9.09 18.05 -3.19
CA THR A 134 9.53 16.64 -3.21
C THR A 134 8.70 15.74 -4.14
N ILE A 135 7.73 16.31 -4.84
CA ILE A 135 6.80 15.58 -5.70
C ILE A 135 7.16 15.86 -7.15
N ASN A 136 7.59 14.84 -7.88
CA ASN A 136 7.84 14.95 -9.30
C ASN A 136 6.51 14.90 -10.08
N ILE A 137 6.25 15.93 -10.89
CA ILE A 137 5.02 16.09 -11.67
C ILE A 137 4.71 14.82 -12.48
N TRP A 138 5.71 14.27 -13.17
CA TRP A 138 5.53 13.29 -14.22
C TRP A 138 5.65 11.83 -13.74
N ARG A 139 6.41 11.59 -12.67
CA ARG A 139 6.76 10.24 -12.21
C ARG A 139 5.96 9.78 -11.00
N ASP A 140 5.65 10.71 -10.09
CA ASP A 140 4.98 10.39 -8.84
C ASP A 140 3.47 10.28 -9.02
N LYS A 141 2.85 9.47 -8.15
CA LYS A 141 1.39 9.37 -8.07
C LYS A 141 0.90 10.46 -7.12
N TRP A 142 0.23 11.49 -7.61
CA TRP A 142 -0.24 12.61 -6.78
C TRP A 142 -1.59 13.18 -7.19
N ILE A 143 -2.19 12.67 -8.28
CA ILE A 143 -3.49 13.13 -8.79
C ILE A 143 -4.52 12.00 -8.65
N MET A 144 -5.40 12.07 -7.66
CA MET A 144 -6.36 10.98 -7.40
C MET A 144 -7.42 10.80 -8.49
N ALA A 145 -7.71 11.85 -9.25
CA ALA A 145 -8.76 11.84 -10.26
C ALA A 145 -8.36 11.14 -11.57
N SER A 146 -7.07 10.85 -11.76
CA SER A 146 -6.59 10.05 -12.89
C SER A 146 -6.67 8.54 -12.55
N PRO A 147 -7.04 7.67 -13.51
CA PRO A 147 -7.06 6.21 -13.30
C PRO A 147 -5.73 5.61 -12.86
N THR A 148 -4.61 6.26 -13.21
CA THR A 148 -3.25 5.80 -12.88
C THR A 148 -2.63 6.54 -11.69
N TRP A 149 -3.40 7.47 -11.12
CA TRP A 149 -2.98 8.47 -10.14
C TRP A 149 -1.84 9.40 -10.55
N ARG A 150 -1.51 9.40 -11.85
CA ARG A 150 -0.47 10.23 -12.48
C ARG A 150 -1.08 11.15 -13.51
N ILE A 151 -0.33 12.18 -13.88
CA ILE A 151 -0.66 13.01 -15.04
C ILE A 151 -0.73 12.11 -16.29
N ALA A 152 -1.83 12.23 -17.05
CA ALA A 152 -2.01 11.54 -18.31
C ALA A 152 -1.16 12.17 -19.44
N THR A 153 -0.95 13.48 -19.39
CA THR A 153 -0.12 14.24 -20.32
C THR A 153 1.33 13.73 -20.32
N GLN A 154 1.87 13.45 -21.49
CA GLN A 154 3.29 13.12 -21.64
C GLN A 154 4.13 14.37 -21.45
N LYS A 155 5.27 14.24 -20.74
CA LYS A 155 6.20 15.35 -20.54
C LYS A 155 6.66 15.90 -21.90
N PRO A 156 6.41 17.18 -22.23
CA PRO A 156 6.94 17.78 -23.44
C PRO A 156 8.48 17.82 -23.40
N PRO A 157 9.18 17.58 -24.53
CA PRO A 157 10.64 17.48 -24.55
C PRO A 157 11.35 18.78 -24.11
N ALA A 158 10.72 19.95 -24.30
CA ALA A 158 11.24 21.25 -23.87
C ALA A 158 10.76 21.70 -22.47
N CYS A 159 10.06 20.84 -21.73
CA CYS A 159 9.46 21.22 -20.46
C CYS A 159 10.46 21.18 -19.30
N ASN A 160 10.69 22.35 -18.69
CA ASN A 160 11.57 22.51 -17.52
C ASN A 160 10.88 22.20 -16.19
N LEU A 161 9.56 22.01 -16.19
CA LEU A 161 8.81 21.68 -14.97
C LEU A 161 9.18 20.27 -14.49
N GLN A 162 9.63 20.17 -13.25
CA GLN A 162 10.01 18.91 -12.64
C GLN A 162 9.16 18.58 -11.41
N THR A 163 8.91 19.58 -10.57
CA THR A 163 8.27 19.39 -9.27
C THR A 163 6.94 20.11 -9.19
N VAL A 164 6.03 19.63 -8.36
CA VAL A 164 4.71 20.27 -8.18
C VAL A 164 4.86 21.72 -7.65
N ALA A 165 5.96 22.03 -6.96
CA ALA A 165 6.28 23.40 -6.57
C ALA A 165 6.43 24.36 -7.77
N ASP A 166 6.87 23.85 -8.93
CA ASP A 166 7.00 24.66 -10.16
C ASP A 166 5.62 25.09 -10.72
N LEU A 167 4.55 24.42 -10.28
CA LEU A 167 3.15 24.73 -10.64
C LEU A 167 2.48 25.68 -9.63
N LEU A 168 3.18 26.07 -8.57
CA LEU A 168 2.65 26.90 -7.49
C LEU A 168 3.28 28.31 -7.52
N ILE A 169 2.44 29.35 -7.41
CA ILE A 169 2.85 30.74 -7.17
C ILE A 169 2.26 31.17 -5.83
N GLU A 170 3.09 31.61 -4.89
CA GLU A 170 2.64 32.06 -3.55
C GLU A 170 1.77 31.05 -2.79
N LYS A 171 2.03 29.74 -3.01
CA LYS A 171 1.24 28.59 -2.48
C LYS A 171 -0.14 28.40 -3.10
N GLU A 172 -0.45 29.12 -4.17
CA GLU A 172 -1.64 28.91 -4.99
C GLU A 172 -1.26 28.27 -6.34
N TRP A 173 -2.20 27.54 -6.94
CA TRP A 173 -1.99 26.94 -8.25
C TRP A 173 -1.88 28.02 -9.32
N ASN A 174 -0.80 27.98 -10.10
CA ASN A 174 -0.70 28.79 -11.31
C ASN A 174 -1.61 28.18 -12.38
N THR A 175 -2.89 28.57 -12.36
CA THR A 175 -3.91 28.03 -13.26
C THR A 175 -3.48 28.16 -14.71
N LYS A 176 -3.05 29.36 -15.14
CA LYS A 176 -2.57 29.63 -16.52
C LYS A 176 -1.50 28.64 -16.98
N LEU A 177 -0.46 28.45 -16.18
CA LEU A 177 0.62 27.52 -16.50
C LEU A 177 0.10 26.08 -16.59
N ILE A 178 -0.83 25.70 -15.72
CA ILE A 178 -1.42 24.37 -15.72
C ILE A 178 -2.28 24.17 -16.97
N GLU A 179 -3.09 25.15 -17.38
CA GLU A 179 -3.93 25.05 -18.59
C GLU A 179 -3.07 24.88 -19.85
N GLU A 180 -1.93 25.57 -19.91
CA GLU A 180 -0.99 25.51 -21.03
C GLU A 180 -0.19 24.20 -21.08
N THR A 181 0.04 23.56 -19.93
CA THR A 181 0.96 22.43 -19.81
C THR A 181 0.31 21.07 -19.57
N LEU A 182 -0.88 21.04 -18.94
CA LEU A 182 -1.60 19.83 -18.58
C LEU A 182 -2.94 19.78 -19.32
N THR A 183 -3.16 18.68 -20.05
CA THR A 183 -4.30 18.53 -20.97
C THR A 183 -5.55 17.98 -20.29
N ASP A 184 -5.46 17.55 -19.02
CA ASP A 184 -6.54 16.83 -18.32
C ASP A 184 -6.82 17.48 -16.96
N TYR A 185 -7.97 18.16 -16.87
CA TYR A 185 -8.39 18.89 -15.68
C TYR A 185 -8.99 17.96 -14.64
N SER A 186 -8.20 17.67 -13.62
CA SER A 186 -8.74 17.31 -12.31
C SER A 186 -7.69 17.56 -11.23
N LEU A 187 -7.35 18.84 -11.05
CA LEU A 187 -6.59 19.27 -9.88
C LEU A 187 -7.47 19.10 -8.63
N PRO A 188 -6.92 18.60 -7.51
CA PRO A 188 -7.67 18.58 -6.26
C PRO A 188 -7.93 20.01 -5.76
N PRO A 189 -9.13 20.31 -5.21
CA PRO A 189 -9.45 21.64 -4.69
C PRO A 189 -8.51 22.03 -3.53
N SER A 190 -8.22 23.33 -3.44
CA SER A 190 -7.20 23.96 -2.60
C SER A 190 -7.43 23.90 -1.08
N SER A 191 -8.38 23.13 -0.57
CA SER A 191 -8.73 23.21 0.85
C SER A 191 -9.38 21.93 1.37
N SER A 192 -8.67 21.17 2.21
CA SER A 192 -9.26 20.35 3.28
C SER A 192 -8.18 19.55 4.03
N HIS A 193 -7.99 19.88 5.32
CA HIS A 193 -7.39 19.12 6.44
C HIS A 193 -6.46 17.90 6.18
N PHE A 194 -5.36 17.88 6.95
CA PHE A 194 -4.34 16.85 6.97
C PHE A 194 -4.88 15.48 7.40
N SER A 195 -4.91 14.56 6.44
CA SER A 195 -4.99 13.12 6.72
C SER A 195 -4.34 12.37 5.57
N PHE A 196 -3.35 11.54 5.92
CA PHE A 196 -2.76 10.54 5.05
C PHE A 196 -3.60 9.27 5.18
N VAL A 197 -4.24 8.83 4.09
CA VAL A 197 -5.01 7.59 4.09
C VAL A 197 -4.11 6.44 3.65
N SER A 198 -3.98 5.44 4.52
CA SER A 198 -3.31 4.18 4.28
C SER A 198 -3.88 3.50 3.02
N PRO A 199 -3.07 2.83 2.17
CA PRO A 199 -3.58 2.09 1.01
C PRO A 199 -4.41 0.87 1.39
N VAL A 200 -4.33 0.46 2.65
CA VAL A 200 -5.18 -0.57 3.22
C VAL A 200 -6.31 0.18 3.91
N GLY A 201 -7.53 0.04 3.39
CA GLY A 201 -8.78 0.48 4.02
C GLY A 201 -9.04 -0.26 5.34
N ILE A 202 -8.11 -0.09 6.27
CA ILE A 202 -8.29 -0.32 7.69
C ILE A 202 -8.23 1.09 8.24
N ASP A 203 -9.40 1.72 8.30
CA ASP A 203 -9.65 2.76 9.29
C ASP A 203 -9.32 2.11 10.64
N MET A 204 -8.12 2.39 11.13
CA MET A 204 -7.75 2.09 12.48
C MET A 204 -8.20 3.29 13.28
N TYR A 205 -9.21 3.07 14.12
CA TYR A 205 -9.50 3.91 15.27
C TYR A 205 -8.21 4.30 16.02
#